data_AF-A0A645IVD3-F1
#
_entry.id   AF-A0A645IVD3-F1
#
_cell.length_a   1.000
_cell.length_b   1.000
_cell.length_c   1.000
_cell.angle_alpha   90.00
_cell.angle_beta   90.00
_cell.angle_gamma   90.00
#
_symmetry.space_group_name_H-M   'P 1'
#
loop_
_entity.id
_entity.type
_entity.pdbx_description
1 polymer ?
#
loop_
_entity_poly.entity_id
_entity_poly.type
_entity_poly.pdbx_seq_one_letter_code
_entity_poly.pdbx_strand_id
1 'polypeptide(L)' 'MVLKAEEDIRKLAGRTRLQITGQDGVQYRIPDSGKLDRHSRKLLERFL' A
#
# COMPACT_ATOMS: atom_id res chain seq x y z
N MET A 1 -11.70 14.86 10.60
CA MET A 1 -10.65 15.05 9.59
C MET A 1 -10.19 13.67 9.16
N VAL A 2 -10.67 13.17 8.03
CA VAL A 2 -10.06 12.01 7.38
C VAL A 2 -8.81 12.55 6.70
N LEU A 3 -7.64 12.13 7.18
CA LEU A 3 -6.40 12.23 6.41
C LEU A 3 -6.62 11.37 5.17
N LYS A 4 -7.14 11.99 4.12
CA LYS A 4 -7.08 11.45 2.77
C LYS A 4 -5.62 11.62 2.39
N ALA A 5 -4.78 10.67 2.79
CA ALA A 5 -3.48 10.54 2.16
C ALA A 5 -3.81 10.55 0.67
N GLU A 6 -3.31 11.54 -0.06
CA GLU A 6 -3.61 11.70 -1.48
C GLU A 6 -3.03 10.54 -2.32
N GLU A 7 -2.31 9.64 -1.64
CA GLU A 7 -1.81 8.36 -2.07
C GLU A 7 -2.90 7.26 -1.99
N ASP A 8 -3.16 6.60 -3.12
CA ASP A 8 -4.11 5.47 -3.21
C ASP A 8 -3.35 4.14 -3.09
N ILE A 9 -3.65 3.35 -2.04
CA ILE A 9 -3.11 2.01 -1.84
C ILE A 9 -4.19 0.96 -2.16
N ARG A 10 -3.92 0.08 -3.12
CA ARG A 10 -4.85 -0.99 -3.53
C ARG A 10 -4.19 -2.36 -3.59
N LYS A 11 -4.99 -3.40 -3.30
CA LYS A 11 -4.60 -4.80 -3.49
C LYS A 11 -4.66 -5.15 -4.97
N LEU A 12 -3.59 -5.75 -5.49
CA LEU A 12 -3.55 -6.34 -6.82
C LEU A 12 -3.99 -7.81 -6.74
N ALA A 13 -4.17 -8.49 -7.88
CA ALA A 13 -4.54 -9.91 -7.90
C ALA A 13 -3.64 -10.75 -6.96
N GLY A 14 -4.25 -11.32 -5.92
CA GLY A 14 -3.58 -11.97 -4.80
C GLY A 14 -3.74 -11.22 -3.46
N ARG A 15 -3.48 -11.89 -2.33
CA ARG A 15 -3.65 -11.26 -1.00
C ARG A 15 -2.49 -10.35 -0.58
N THR A 16 -1.32 -10.50 -1.20
CA THR A 16 -0.07 -9.86 -0.74
C THR A 16 0.51 -8.84 -1.71
N ARG A 17 -0.03 -8.73 -2.93
CA ARG A 17 0.47 -7.77 -3.92
C ARG A 17 -0.25 -6.43 -3.75
N LEU A 18 0.50 -5.34 -3.68
CA LEU A 18 -0.06 -3.99 -3.52
C LEU A 18 0.46 -3.07 -4.61
N GLN A 19 -0.37 -2.09 -4.98
CA GLN A 19 0.00 -0.95 -5.78
C GLN A 19 -0.29 0.32 -4.99
N ILE A 20 0.68 1.24 -4.97
CA ILE A 20 0.56 2.56 -4.36
C ILE A 20 0.68 3.58 -5.47
N THR A 21 -0.32 4.45 -5.61
CA THR A 21 -0.34 5.51 -6.61
C THR A 21 -0.14 6.84 -5.90
N GLY A 22 0.99 7.50 -6.16
CA GLY A 22 1.26 8.86 -5.70
C GLY A 22 0.67 9.90 -6.65
N GLN A 23 0.59 11.14 -6.18
CA GLN A 23 -0.02 12.25 -6.94
C GLN A 23 0.79 12.70 -8.14
N ASP A 24 2.12 12.61 -8.08
CA ASP A 24 3.04 13.00 -9.16
C ASP A 24 3.06 11.98 -10.33
N GLY A 25 2.08 11.07 -10.38
CA GLY A 25 2.01 10.00 -11.38
C GLY A 25 2.96 8.82 -11.10
N VAL A 26 3.68 8.85 -9.98
CA VAL A 26 4.57 7.76 -9.55
C VAL A 26 3.76 6.59 -9.02
N GLN A 27 4.06 5.39 -9.51
CA GLN A 27 3.43 4.15 -9.06
C GLN A 27 4.47 3.23 -8.43
N TYR A 28 4.26 2.85 -7.18
CA TYR A 28 5.04 1.84 -6.50
C TYR A 28 4.29 0.52 -6.50
N ARG A 29 5.05 -0.58 -6.62
CA ARG A 29 4.51 -1.93 -6.54
C ARG A 29 5.20 -2.70 -5.44
N ILE A 30 4.41 -3.30 -4.57
CA ILE A 30 4.87 -4.25 -3.58
C ILE A 30 4.52 -5.65 -4.11
N PRO A 31 5.52 -6.43 -4.56
CA PRO A 31 5.28 -7.75 -5.14
C PRO A 31 4.85 -8.79 -4.10
N ASP A 32 5.23 -8.61 -2.84
CA ASP A 32 4.81 -9.47 -1.75
C ASP A 32 4.90 -8.75 -0.39
N SER A 33 3.76 -8.33 0.14
CA SER A 33 3.66 -7.70 1.46
C SER A 33 3.95 -8.69 2.61
N GLY A 34 3.98 -10.00 2.35
CA GLY A 34 4.38 -11.01 3.32
C GLY A 34 5.88 -10.95 3.67
N LYS A 35 6.71 -10.42 2.76
CA LYS A 35 8.16 -10.22 2.97
C LYS A 35 8.51 -8.93 3.70
N LEU A 36 7.52 -8.06 3.93
CA LEU A 36 7.71 -6.85 4.73
C LEU A 36 7.87 -7.22 6.21
N ASP A 37 8.64 -6.43 6.93
CA ASP A 37 8.73 -6.57 8.37
C ASP A 37 7.37 -6.31 9.04
N ARG A 38 7.30 -6.65 10.32
CA ARG A 38 6.05 -6.56 11.10
C ARG A 38 5.52 -5.13 11.20
N HIS A 39 6.41 -4.15 11.29
CA HIS A 39 6.02 -2.75 11.44
C HIS A 39 5.39 -2.21 10.15
N SER A 40 6.02 -2.45 9.01
CA SER A 40 5.47 -2.07 7.69
C SER A 40 4.13 -2.73 7.38
N ARG A 41 3.95 -4.01 7.74
CA ARG A 41 2.65 -4.69 7.58
C ARG A 41 1.55 -4.04 8.43
N LYS A 42 1.84 -3.74 9.70
CA LYS A 42 0.89 -3.08 10.61
C LYS A 42 0.52 -1.67 10.15
N LEU A 43 1.44 -0.97 9.49
CA LEU A 43 1.16 0.31 8.89
C LEU A 43 0.18 0.15 7.71
N LEU A 44 0.45 -0.78 6.79
CA LEU A 44 -0.40 -1.05 5.63
C LEU A 44 -1.82 -1.49 6.01
N GLU A 45 -1.99 -2.24 7.10
CA GLU A 45 -3.31 -2.62 7.64
C GLU A 45 -4.20 -1.42 8.02
N ARG A 46 -3.64 -0.22 8.20
CA ARG A 46 -4.42 0.99 8.49
C ARG A 46 -5.01 1.64 7.24
N PHE A 47 -4.49 1.29 6.06
CA PHE A 47 -4.85 1.88 4.78
C PHE A 47 -5.58 0.91 3.85
N LEU A 48 -5.57 -0.40 4.15
CA LEU A 48 -6.17 -1.50 3.38
C LEU A 48 -7.47 -2.02 3.99
#